data_AF-A0A9E0VWU4-F1
#
_entry.id   AF-A0A9E0VWU4-F1
#
_cell.length_a   1.000
_cell.length_b   1.000
_cell.length_c   1.000
_cell.angle_alpha   90.00
_cell.angle_beta   90.00
_cell.angle_gamma   90.00
#
_symmetry.space_group_name_H-M   'P 1'
#
loop_
_entity.id
_entity.type
_entity.pdbx_description
1 polymer ?
#
loop_
_entity_poly.entity_id
_entity_poly.type
_entity_poly.pdbx_seq_one_letter_code
_entity_poly.pdbx_strand_id
1 'polypeptide(L)'
;DNEETAIPEAIYLALNPQFTVNLLGDKHYLRTTIQLQLADQETKSAIEANDPAIRHALIVVLSNNYVDDISSADGLNALRIKSAKSLNKTLKKHAKIEGITDVFFTDFVSQ
;
A
#
# COMPACT_ATOMS: atom_id res chain seq x y z
N ASP A 1 11.86 2.94 38.41
CA ASP A 1 12.09 3.45 37.05
C ASP A 1 11.35 2.57 36.05
N ASN A 2 10.12 2.95 35.73
CA ASN A 2 9.39 2.40 34.58
C ASN A 2 9.89 3.20 33.37
N GLU A 3 10.82 2.64 32.61
CA GLU A 3 11.06 3.09 31.25
C GLU A 3 9.85 2.69 30.41
N GLU A 4 8.81 3.52 30.46
CA GLU A 4 7.70 3.47 29.51
C GLU A 4 8.29 3.90 28.16
N THR A 5 8.79 2.92 27.41
CA THR A 5 9.27 3.12 26.05
C THR A 5 8.13 3.71 25.25
N ALA A 6 8.19 5.02 24.99
CA ALA A 6 7.24 5.72 24.16
C ALA A 6 7.15 5.00 22.82
N ILE A 7 6.00 4.39 22.55
CA ILE A 7 5.71 3.79 21.25
C ILE A 7 5.72 4.97 20.27
N PRO A 8 6.60 5.00 19.26
CA PRO A 8 6.62 6.11 18.31
C PRO A 8 5.21 6.26 17.70
N GLU A 9 4.71 7.50 17.71
CA GLU A 9 3.37 7.81 17.19
C GLU A 9 3.30 7.40 15.71
N ALA A 10 2.33 6.55 15.37
CA ALA A 10 2.22 5.99 14.03
C ALA A 10 1.94 7.10 13.00
N ILE A 11 2.77 7.19 11.96
CA ILE A 11 2.61 8.16 10.88
C ILE A 11 1.77 7.52 9.78
N TYR A 12 0.67 8.17 9.40
CA TYR A 12 -0.20 7.73 8.32
C TYR A 12 -0.14 8.67 7.12
N LEU A 13 -0.06 8.10 5.92
CA LEU A 13 -0.09 8.83 4.65
C LEU A 13 -1.20 8.29 3.74
N ALA A 14 -2.16 9.15 3.40
CA ALA A 14 -3.18 8.82 2.42
C ALA A 14 -2.64 8.97 0.99
N LEU A 15 -2.87 7.96 0.14
CA LEU A 15 -2.50 8.01 -1.28
C LEU A 15 -3.68 8.52 -2.11
N ASN A 16 -3.60 9.79 -2.51
CA ASN A 16 -4.62 10.45 -3.31
C ASN A 16 -4.11 10.70 -4.75
N PRO A 17 -4.99 10.60 -5.77
CA PRO A 17 -6.39 10.16 -5.72
C PRO A 17 -6.52 8.65 -5.47
N GLN A 18 -7.76 8.16 -5.27
CA GLN A 18 -8.07 6.73 -5.19
C GLN A 18 -7.57 5.95 -6.43
N PHE A 19 -7.43 4.64 -6.29
CA PHE A 19 -7.00 3.75 -7.36
C PHE A 19 -8.21 3.12 -8.05
N THR A 20 -8.20 3.12 -9.37
CA THR A 20 -9.08 2.30 -10.20
C THR A 20 -8.20 1.48 -11.13
N VAL A 21 -8.28 0.16 -11.05
CA VAL A 21 -7.46 -0.75 -11.85
C VAL A 21 -8.30 -1.85 -12.47
N ASN A 22 -7.89 -2.34 -13.64
CA ASN A 22 -8.45 -3.56 -14.20
C ASN A 22 -7.87 -4.76 -13.47
N LEU A 23 -8.71 -5.74 -13.17
CA LEU A 23 -8.33 -7.03 -12.60
C LEU A 23 -8.20 -8.09 -13.70
N LEU A 24 -7.69 -9.27 -13.36
CA LEU A 24 -7.68 -10.41 -14.26
C LEU A 24 -9.12 -10.93 -14.47
N GLY A 25 -9.41 -11.36 -15.71
CA GLY A 25 -10.75 -11.76 -16.15
C GLY A 25 -11.35 -10.77 -17.15
N ASP A 26 -12.60 -11.01 -17.56
CA ASP A 26 -13.31 -10.11 -18.49
C ASP A 26 -14.12 -9.07 -17.70
N LYS A 27 -13.90 -7.80 -18.00
CA LYS A 27 -14.64 -6.63 -17.44
C LYS A 27 -14.58 -6.47 -15.92
N HIS A 28 -13.60 -7.07 -15.24
CA HIS A 28 -13.42 -6.89 -13.80
C HIS A 28 -12.53 -5.68 -13.47
N TYR A 29 -12.87 -4.97 -12.39
CA TYR A 29 -12.11 -3.83 -11.88
C TYR A 29 -12.11 -3.76 -10.36
N LEU A 30 -11.09 -3.10 -9.82
CA LEU A 30 -11.00 -2.74 -8.41
C LEU A 30 -10.95 -1.22 -8.30
N ARG A 31 -11.82 -0.67 -7.44
CA ARG A 31 -11.71 0.70 -6.93
C ARG A 31 -11.35 0.65 -5.45
N THR A 32 -10.28 1.35 -5.05
CA THR A 32 -9.83 1.34 -3.67
C THR A 32 -9.13 2.63 -3.24
N THR A 33 -9.32 3.00 -1.97
CA THR A 33 -8.56 4.06 -1.30
C THR A 33 -7.51 3.42 -0.39
N ILE A 34 -6.27 3.92 -0.44
CA ILE A 34 -5.14 3.33 0.28
C ILE A 34 -4.54 4.35 1.25
N GLN A 35 -4.30 3.92 2.48
CA GLN A 35 -3.48 4.62 3.46
C GLN A 35 -2.25 3.77 3.82
N LEU A 36 -1.11 4.41 4.02
CA LEU A 36 0.13 3.77 4.41
C LEU A 36 0.44 4.12 5.86
N GLN A 37 0.89 3.14 6.64
CA GLN A 37 1.57 3.40 7.91
C GLN A 37 3.07 3.37 7.69
N LEU A 38 3.75 4.34 8.28
CA LEU A 38 5.16 4.64 8.04
C LEU A 38 5.94 4.60 9.35
N ALA A 39 7.22 4.23 9.26
CA ALA A 39 8.14 4.20 10.39
C ALA A 39 8.54 5.61 10.87
N ASP A 40 8.67 6.56 9.95
CA ASP A 40 9.18 7.91 10.21
C ASP A 40 8.76 8.93 9.13
N GLN A 41 9.09 10.20 9.37
CA GLN A 41 8.82 11.30 8.42
C GLN A 41 9.72 11.24 7.17
N GLU A 42 10.93 10.67 7.28
CA GLU A 42 11.83 10.53 6.13
C GLU A 42 11.20 9.62 5.06
N THR A 43 10.60 8.52 5.50
CA THR A 43 9.84 7.61 4.66
C THR A 43 8.68 8.33 3.97
N LYS A 44 7.94 9.18 4.71
CA LYS A 44 6.84 9.96 4.15
C LYS A 44 7.32 10.87 3.02
N SER A 45 8.37 11.65 3.25
CA SER A 45 8.93 12.55 2.24
C SER A 45 9.46 11.79 1.03
N ALA A 46 10.08 10.61 1.23
CA ALA A 46 10.56 9.78 0.13
C ALA A 46 9.40 9.21 -0.72
N ILE A 47 8.28 8.83 -0.10
CA ILE A 47 7.08 8.39 -0.82
C ILE A 47 6.53 9.53 -1.66
N GLU A 48 6.34 10.71 -1.07
CA GLU A 48 5.83 11.90 -1.78
C GLU A 48 6.74 12.29 -2.95
N ALA A 49 8.06 12.26 -2.76
CA ALA A 49 9.04 12.57 -3.81
C ALA A 49 9.07 11.51 -4.94
N ASN A 50 8.64 10.27 -4.67
CA ASN A 50 8.64 9.16 -5.62
C ASN A 50 7.22 8.66 -5.94
N ASP A 51 6.20 9.50 -5.73
CA ASP A 51 4.79 9.12 -5.86
C ASP A 51 4.46 8.40 -7.18
N PRO A 52 4.95 8.84 -8.37
CA PRO A 52 4.68 8.12 -9.61
C PRO A 52 5.13 6.66 -9.59
N ALA A 53 6.30 6.37 -9.00
CA ALA A 53 6.81 5.00 -8.90
C ALA A 53 6.02 4.17 -7.89
N ILE A 54 5.63 4.78 -6.78
CA ILE A 54 4.80 4.16 -5.72
C ILE A 54 3.43 3.78 -6.29
N ARG A 55 2.76 4.72 -6.97
CA ARG A 55 1.45 4.48 -7.59
C ARG A 55 1.54 3.43 -8.68
N HIS A 56 2.58 3.45 -9.53
CA HIS A 56 2.79 2.41 -10.53
C HIS A 56 2.96 1.02 -9.90
N ALA A 57 3.77 0.91 -8.85
CA ALA A 57 3.99 -0.36 -8.16
C ALA A 57 2.69 -0.93 -7.56
N LEU A 58 1.82 -0.07 -7.02
CA LEU A 58 0.49 -0.48 -6.56
C LEU A 58 -0.41 -0.92 -7.71
N ILE A 59 -0.47 -0.17 -8.81
CA ILE A 59 -1.28 -0.56 -9.98
C ILE A 59 -0.90 -1.96 -10.46
N VAL A 60 0.40 -2.26 -10.58
CA VAL A 60 0.88 -3.59 -10.99
C VAL A 60 0.48 -4.67 -10.00
N VAL A 61 0.62 -4.42 -8.69
CA VAL A 61 0.25 -5.40 -7.65
C VAL A 61 -1.25 -5.65 -7.65
N LEU A 62 -2.06 -4.60 -7.74
CA LEU A 62 -3.52 -4.66 -7.67
C LEU A 62 -4.12 -5.29 -8.93
N SER A 63 -3.62 -4.94 -10.13
CA SER A 63 -4.13 -5.48 -11.39
C SER A 63 -3.86 -6.97 -11.58
N ASN A 64 -2.85 -7.51 -10.90
CA ASN A 64 -2.46 -8.92 -11.02
C ASN A 64 -3.19 -9.82 -10.00
N ASN A 65 -4.52 -9.72 -9.94
CA ASN A 65 -5.38 -10.58 -9.11
C ASN A 65 -6.72 -10.83 -9.81
N TYR A 66 -7.35 -11.97 -9.53
CA TYR A 66 -8.77 -12.20 -9.84
C TYR A 66 -9.65 -11.67 -8.70
N VAL A 67 -10.93 -11.39 -8.98
CA VAL A 67 -11.89 -10.92 -7.97
C VAL A 67 -11.99 -11.91 -6.80
N ASP A 68 -12.08 -13.21 -7.08
CA ASP A 68 -12.21 -14.25 -6.06
C ASP A 68 -10.99 -14.31 -5.11
N ASP A 69 -9.80 -13.96 -5.61
CA ASP A 69 -8.56 -13.99 -4.83
C ASP A 69 -8.51 -12.88 -3.75
N ILE A 70 -9.26 -11.80 -3.93
CA ILE A 70 -9.19 -10.59 -3.10
C ILE A 70 -10.49 -10.29 -2.36
N SER A 71 -11.55 -11.06 -2.61
CA SER A 71 -12.87 -10.87 -2.01
C SER A 71 -12.99 -11.50 -0.61
N SER A 72 -12.05 -12.36 -0.21
CA SER A 72 -12.00 -12.96 1.12
C SER A 72 -11.09 -12.17 2.07
N ALA A 73 -11.29 -12.31 3.38
CA ALA A 73 -10.44 -11.66 4.39
C ALA A 73 -8.96 -12.08 4.27
N ASP A 74 -8.70 -13.36 4.02
CA ASP A 74 -7.35 -13.89 3.79
C ASP A 74 -6.74 -13.33 2.50
N GLY A 75 -7.54 -13.25 1.44
CA GLY A 75 -7.16 -12.65 0.17
C GLY A 75 -6.77 -11.18 0.29
N LEU A 76 -7.58 -10.40 0.99
CA LEU A 76 -7.31 -8.99 1.27
C LEU A 76 -6.04 -8.81 2.12
N ASN A 77 -5.83 -9.66 3.13
CA ASN A 77 -4.61 -9.65 3.94
C ASN A 77 -3.36 -10.02 3.12
N ALA A 78 -3.46 -11.00 2.22
CA ALA A 78 -2.38 -11.35 1.31
C ALA A 78 -2.06 -10.18 0.36
N LEU A 79 -3.07 -9.51 -0.18
CA LEU A 79 -2.91 -8.33 -1.03
C LEU A 79 -2.23 -7.18 -0.28
N ARG A 80 -2.61 -6.94 0.99
CA ARG A 80 -1.99 -5.96 1.88
C ARG A 80 -0.48 -6.21 2.04
N ILE A 81 -0.11 -7.42 2.43
CA ILE A 81 1.30 -7.81 2.64
C ILE A 81 2.10 -7.69 1.34
N LYS A 82 1.54 -8.15 0.22
CA LYS A 82 2.16 -8.04 -1.11
C LYS A 82 2.38 -6.58 -1.52
N SER A 83 1.42 -5.71 -1.22
CA SER A 83 1.49 -4.26 -1.50
C SER A 83 2.60 -3.60 -0.67
N ALA A 84 2.63 -3.81 0.65
CA ALA A 84 3.68 -3.27 1.52
C ALA A 84 5.09 -3.71 1.06
N LYS A 85 5.25 -4.98 0.71
CA LYS A 85 6.52 -5.52 0.19
C LYS A 85 6.93 -4.88 -1.14
N SER A 86 5.99 -4.72 -2.07
CA SER A 86 6.25 -4.10 -3.37
C SER A 86 6.66 -2.63 -3.21
N LEU A 87 5.96 -1.89 -2.35
CA LEU A 87 6.25 -0.49 -2.10
C LEU A 87 7.62 -0.28 -1.45
N ASN A 88 7.99 -1.08 -0.44
CA ASN A 88 9.33 -1.01 0.16
C ASN A 88 10.43 -1.34 -0.87
N LYS A 89 10.21 -2.33 -1.75
CA LYS A 89 11.15 -2.64 -2.84
C LYS A 89 11.31 -1.44 -3.78
N THR A 90 10.22 -0.74 -4.09
CA THR A 90 10.23 0.48 -4.92
C THR A 90 10.99 1.61 -4.22
N LEU A 91 10.71 1.88 -2.95
CA LEU A 91 11.45 2.88 -2.17
C LEU A 91 12.95 2.57 -2.11
N LYS A 92 13.32 1.32 -1.86
CA LYS A 92 14.74 0.93 -1.83
C LYS A 92 15.43 1.13 -3.16
N LYS A 93 14.73 0.89 -4.27
CA LYS A 93 15.28 1.10 -5.62
C LYS A 93 15.53 2.58 -5.89
N HIS A 94 14.54 3.43 -5.59
CA HIS A 94 14.49 4.83 -6.03
C HIS A 94 15.01 5.84 -5.00
N ALA A 95 14.80 5.59 -3.71
CA ALA A 95 15.16 6.47 -2.60
C ALA A 95 16.20 5.86 -1.63
N LYS A 96 16.61 4.60 -1.84
CA LYS A 96 17.59 3.87 -0.99
C LYS A 96 17.17 3.67 0.47
N ILE A 97 15.88 3.81 0.77
CA ILE A 97 15.31 3.57 2.08
C ILE A 97 14.14 2.56 2.02
N GLU A 98 13.73 2.07 3.18
CA GLU A 98 12.51 1.30 3.44
C GLU A 98 11.83 1.93 4.66
N GLY A 99 10.55 1.66 4.89
CA GLY A 99 9.85 2.23 6.05
C GLY A 99 8.33 2.20 6.00
N ILE A 100 7.73 1.58 4.97
CA ILE A 100 6.30 1.32 4.96
C ILE A 100 6.05 0.09 5.83
N THR A 101 5.42 0.29 6.98
CA THR A 101 5.16 -0.77 7.96
C THR A 101 3.85 -1.49 7.68
N ASP A 102 2.85 -0.77 7.14
CA ASP A 102 1.58 -1.37 6.77
C ASP A 102 0.86 -0.59 5.63
N VAL A 103 -0.11 -1.25 4.99
CA VAL A 103 -1.02 -0.76 3.97
C VAL A 103 -2.45 -0.99 4.46
N PHE A 104 -3.31 0.00 4.33
CA PHE A 104 -4.72 -0.10 4.68
C PHE A 104 -5.57 0.22 3.48
N PHE A 105 -6.49 -0.69 3.14
CA PHE A 105 -7.55 -0.42 2.17
C PHE A 105 -8.75 0.13 2.94
N THR A 106 -8.98 1.43 2.85
CA THR A 106 -10.04 2.13 3.61
C THR A 106 -11.35 2.29 2.82
N ASP A 107 -11.31 1.98 1.53
CA ASP A 107 -12.46 1.72 0.67
C ASP A 107 -12.04 0.63 -0.32
N PHE A 108 -12.90 -0.34 -0.61
CA PHE A 108 -12.56 -1.49 -1.44
C PHE A 108 -13.79 -2.07 -2.13
N VAL A 109 -13.91 -1.84 -3.43
CA VAL A 109 -15.00 -2.33 -4.28
C VAL A 109 -14.41 -3.05 -5.48
N SER A 110 -14.57 -4.36 -5.54
CA SER A 110 -14.23 -5.20 -6.69
C SER A 110 -15.50 -5.65 -7.42
N GLN A 111 -15.48 -5.61 -8.75
CA GLN A 111 -16.54 -6.10 -9.64
C GLN A 111 -15.93 -6.80 -10.85
#